data_AF-M9ZDR6-F1
#
_entry.id   AF-M9ZDR6-F1
#
_cell.length_a   1.000
_cell.length_b   1.000
_cell.length_c   1.000
_cell.angle_alpha   90.00
_cell.angle_beta   90.00
_cell.angle_gamma   90.00
#
_symmetry.space_group_name_H-M   'P 1'
#
loop_
_entity.id
_entity.type
_entity.pdbx_description
1 polymer ?
#
loop_
_entity_poly.entity_id
_entity_poly.type
_entity_poly.pdbx_seq_one_letter_code
_entity_poly.pdbx_strand_id
1 'polypeptide(L)'
;NQVFVGHHIPPHPQDVQRHMQELVQWLNSEEALQLHPVEYAALAHYKLVYVHPFVDGNGRTSRLLMNLGLMKARYPPITIRKEQRAEYYAALDTA
;
A
#
# COMPACT_ATOMS: atom_id res chain seq x y z
N ASN A 1 -7.28 -17.14 -9.16
CA ASN A 1 -8.68 -17.05 -8.69
C ASN A 1 -8.89 -15.75 -7.97
N GLN A 2 -10.06 -15.11 -8.14
CA GLN A 2 -10.44 -13.92 -7.40
C GLN A 2 -10.46 -14.21 -5.89
N VAL A 3 -10.07 -13.23 -5.07
CA VAL A 3 -10.11 -13.31 -3.61
C VAL A 3 -10.94 -12.16 -3.03
N PHE A 4 -11.28 -12.26 -1.75
CA PHE A 4 -12.03 -11.26 -0.98
C PHE A 4 -11.24 -10.89 0.28
N VAL A 5 -11.13 -9.60 0.57
CA VAL A 5 -10.32 -9.08 1.69
C VAL A 5 -11.22 -8.23 2.59
N GLY A 6 -11.86 -8.86 3.58
CA GLY A 6 -12.93 -8.18 4.35
C GLY A 6 -14.09 -7.83 3.41
N HIS A 7 -14.41 -6.55 3.29
CA HIS A 7 -15.41 -6.04 2.34
C HIS A 7 -14.82 -5.62 0.98
N HIS A 8 -13.49 -5.62 0.85
CA HIS A 8 -12.80 -5.22 -0.39
C HIS A 8 -12.71 -6.36 -1.40
N ILE A 9 -13.01 -6.04 -2.66
CA ILE A 9 -12.81 -6.92 -3.80
C ILE A 9 -11.64 -6.34 -4.62
N PRO A 10 -10.43 -6.92 -4.54
CA PRO A 10 -9.29 -6.44 -5.29
C PRO A 10 -9.48 -6.64 -6.80
N PRO A 11 -8.66 -5.97 -7.64
CA PRO A 11 -8.69 -6.17 -9.08
C PRO A 11 -8.66 -7.63 -9.49
N HIS A 12 -9.31 -7.93 -10.62
CA HIS A 12 -9.32 -9.28 -11.16
C HIS A 12 -7.89 -9.75 -11.44
N PRO A 13 -7.53 -11.04 -11.25
CA PRO A 13 -6.15 -11.52 -11.46
C PRO A 13 -5.55 -11.18 -12.83
N GLN A 14 -6.37 -11.04 -13.87
CA GLN A 14 -5.93 -10.62 -15.21
C GLN A 14 -5.50 -9.15 -15.28
N ASP A 15 -6.04 -8.30 -14.40
CA ASP A 15 -5.75 -6.87 -14.32
C ASP A 15 -4.61 -6.52 -13.35
N VAL A 16 -4.23 -7.46 -12.47
CA VAL A 16 -3.20 -7.24 -11.44
C VAL A 16 -1.89 -6.72 -12.05
N GLN A 17 -1.44 -7.29 -13.17
CA GLN A 17 -0.20 -6.86 -13.82
C GLN A 17 -0.27 -5.39 -14.26
N ARG A 18 -1.38 -4.99 -14.90
CA ARG A 18 -1.60 -3.60 -15.33
C ARG A 18 -1.63 -2.66 -14.14
N HIS A 19 -2.35 -2.99 -13.08
CA HIS A 19 -2.41 -2.15 -11.88
C HIS A 19 -1.07 -2.05 -11.13
N MET A 20 -0.25 -3.12 -11.14
CA MET A 20 1.10 -3.05 -10.61
C MET A 20 2.00 -2.14 -11.44
N GLN A 21 1.85 -2.12 -12.76
CA GLN A 21 2.58 -1.17 -13.63
C GLN A 21 2.16 0.27 -13.34
N GLU A 22 0.86 0.53 -13.21
CA GLU A 22 0.32 1.85 -12.82
C GLU A 22 0.83 2.29 -11.44
N LEU A 23 0.87 1.38 -10.47
CA LEU A 23 1.43 1.65 -9.14
C LEU A 23 2.92 2.04 -9.23
N VAL A 24 3.73 1.28 -9.96
CA VAL A 24 5.15 1.59 -10.12
C VAL A 24 5.35 2.90 -10.86
N GLN A 25 4.52 3.19 -11.87
CA GLN A 25 4.56 4.48 -12.58
C GLN A 25 4.25 5.63 -11.63
N TRP A 26 3.20 5.52 -10.81
CA TRP A 26 2.86 6.52 -9.81
C TRP A 26 3.96 6.68 -8.75
N LEU A 27 4.57 5.60 -8.26
CA LEU A 27 5.65 5.67 -7.26
C LEU A 27 6.86 6.49 -7.71
N ASN A 28 7.04 6.63 -9.03
CA ASN A 28 8.13 7.36 -9.67
C ASN A 28 7.68 8.64 -10.38
N SER A 29 6.41 9.06 -10.24
CA SER A 29 5.91 10.28 -10.87
C SER A 29 6.36 11.53 -10.11
N GLU A 30 6.47 12.65 -10.80
CA GLU A 30 6.78 13.95 -10.16
C GLU A 30 5.72 14.32 -9.11
N GLU A 31 4.45 14.05 -9.40
CA GLU A 31 3.33 14.27 -8.48
C GLU A 31 3.56 13.54 -7.15
N ALA A 32 3.86 12.25 -7.18
CA ALA A 32 4.07 11.47 -5.97
C ALA A 32 5.31 11.93 -5.20
N LEU A 33 6.38 12.29 -5.92
CA LEU A 33 7.63 12.76 -5.31
C LEU A 33 7.53 14.17 -4.70
N GLN A 34 6.51 14.95 -5.05
CA GLN A 34 6.22 16.26 -4.45
C GLN A 34 5.36 16.17 -3.18
N LEU A 35 4.74 15.02 -2.91
CA LEU A 35 3.96 14.81 -1.69
C LEU A 35 4.85 14.87 -0.44
N HIS A 36 4.24 15.23 0.69
CA HIS A 36 4.94 15.10 1.97
C HIS A 36 5.33 13.61 2.18
N PRO A 37 6.55 13.29 2.68
CA PRO A 37 7.03 11.91 2.75
C PRO A 37 6.11 10.92 3.49
N VAL A 38 5.42 11.40 4.53
CA VAL A 38 4.42 10.61 5.27
C VAL A 38 3.20 10.28 4.41
N GLU A 39 2.73 11.25 3.62
CA GLU A 39 1.59 11.06 2.72
C GLU A 39 1.95 10.13 1.55
N TYR A 40 3.12 10.35 0.93
CA TYR A 40 3.67 9.43 -0.08
C TYR A 40 3.72 7.99 0.43
N ALA A 41 4.29 7.78 1.62
CA ALA A 41 4.43 6.45 2.20
C ALA A 41 3.07 5.81 2.54
N ALA A 42 2.12 6.59 3.05
CA ALA A 42 0.77 6.12 3.36
C ALA A 42 0.00 5.72 2.09
N LEU A 43 0.09 6.52 1.02
CA LEU A 43 -0.54 6.22 -0.26
C LEU A 43 0.13 5.04 -0.98
N ALA A 44 1.46 4.93 -0.95
CA ALA A 44 2.18 3.78 -1.48
C ALA A 44 1.76 2.47 -0.79
N HIS A 45 1.64 2.51 0.54
CA HIS A 45 1.09 1.41 1.33
C HIS A 45 -0.32 1.04 0.88
N TYR A 46 -1.24 2.01 0.88
CA TYR A 46 -2.65 1.80 0.55
C TYR A 46 -2.80 1.22 -0.85
N LYS A 47 -2.18 1.84 -1.87
CA LYS A 47 -2.30 1.40 -3.26
C LYS A 47 -1.84 -0.05 -3.45
N LEU A 48 -0.76 -0.50 -2.79
CA LEU A 48 -0.34 -1.90 -2.89
C LEU A 48 -1.31 -2.86 -2.17
N VAL A 49 -1.84 -2.47 -0.99
CA VAL A 49 -2.86 -3.27 -0.29
C VAL A 49 -4.12 -3.39 -1.16
N TYR A 50 -4.52 -2.31 -1.83
CA TYR A 50 -5.69 -2.25 -2.69
C TYR A 50 -5.55 -3.16 -3.92
N VAL A 51 -4.40 -3.14 -4.60
CA VAL A 51 -4.12 -4.00 -5.76
C VAL A 51 -4.07 -5.48 -5.37
N HIS A 52 -3.59 -5.78 -4.15
CA HIS A 52 -3.52 -7.12 -3.59
C HIS A 52 -2.87 -8.18 -4.52
N PRO A 53 -1.65 -7.95 -5.01
CA PRO A 53 -1.06 -8.74 -6.10
C PRO A 53 -0.62 -10.16 -5.71
N PHE A 54 -0.51 -10.47 -4.42
CA PHE A 54 0.01 -11.75 -3.92
C PHE A 54 -1.09 -12.62 -3.30
N VAL A 55 -0.89 -13.94 -3.26
CA VAL A 55 -1.78 -14.87 -2.57
C VAL A 55 -1.78 -14.63 -1.05
N ASP A 56 -0.62 -14.32 -0.49
CA ASP A 56 -0.43 -13.93 0.89
C ASP A 56 0.76 -12.94 0.96
N GLY A 57 0.84 -12.16 2.04
CA GLY A 57 1.94 -11.25 2.30
C GLY A 57 1.68 -9.80 1.92
N ASN A 58 0.54 -9.47 1.28
CA ASN A 58 0.23 -8.11 0.81
C ASN A 58 0.45 -7.04 1.89
N GLY A 59 -0.17 -7.19 3.07
CA GLY A 59 0.02 -6.21 4.16
C GLY A 59 1.46 -6.15 4.69
N ARG A 60 2.21 -7.26 4.70
CA ARG A 60 3.62 -7.27 5.12
C ARG A 60 4.48 -6.51 4.12
N THR A 61 4.29 -6.78 2.83
CA THR A 61 4.99 -6.09 1.74
C THR A 61 4.63 -4.61 1.68
N SER A 62 3.36 -4.24 1.87
CA SER A 62 2.95 -2.83 1.89
C SER A 62 3.58 -2.04 3.04
N ARG A 63 3.71 -2.63 4.23
CA ARG A 63 4.43 -1.98 5.35
C ARG A 63 5.92 -1.85 5.10
N LEU A 64 6.53 -2.81 4.41
CA LEU A 64 7.93 -2.69 3.97
C LEU A 64 8.10 -1.59 2.91
N LEU A 65 7.18 -1.50 1.93
CA LEU A 65 7.19 -0.45 0.92
C LEU A 65 7.01 0.95 1.53
N MET A 66 6.09 1.08 2.49
CA MET A 66 5.90 2.31 3.29
C MET A 66 7.21 2.74 3.96
N ASN A 67 7.85 1.81 4.68
CA ASN A 67 9.10 2.11 5.39
C ASN A 67 10.27 2.37 4.43
N LEU A 68 10.32 1.72 3.26
CA LEU A 68 11.30 2.04 2.23
C LEU A 68 11.16 3.49 1.75
N GLY A 69 9.93 3.96 1.50
CA GLY A 69 9.66 5.35 1.14
C GLY A 69 10.10 6.34 2.22
N LEU A 70 9.73 6.08 3.47
CA LEU A 70 10.14 6.90 4.63
C LEU A 70 11.67 6.95 4.78
N MET A 71 12.34 5.80 4.70
CA MET A 71 13.79 5.71 4.85
C MET A 71 14.53 6.45 3.72
N LYS A 72 14.04 6.39 2.49
CA LYS A 72 14.59 7.19 1.37
C LYS A 72 14.48 8.69 1.61
N ALA A 73 13.43 9.14 2.30
CA ALA A 73 13.23 10.53 2.72
C ALA A 73 13.93 10.88 4.06
N ARG A 74 14.76 9.99 4.61
CA ARG A 74 15.46 10.13 5.90
C ARG A 74 14.55 10.21 7.13
N TYR A 75 13.37 9.62 7.06
CA TYR A 75 12.51 9.35 8.22
C TYR A 75 12.86 7.99 8.83
N PRO A 76 12.68 7.81 10.16
CA PRO A 76 12.83 6.50 10.76
C PRO A 76 11.75 5.54 10.25
N PRO A 77 12.04 4.23 10.17
CA PRO A 77 11.00 3.24 9.90
C PRO A 77 9.98 3.24 11.04
N ILE A 78 8.70 3.08 10.69
CA ILE A 78 7.60 3.05 11.64
C ILE A 78 7.01 1.64 11.75
N THR A 79 6.35 1.38 12.88
CA THR A 79 5.64 0.13 13.14
C THR A 79 4.20 0.43 13.51
N ILE A 80 3.26 -0.07 12.70
CA ILE A 80 1.84 -0.14 13.07
C ILE A 80 1.71 -1.31 14.05
N ARG A 81 1.42 -1.01 15.32
CA ARG A 81 1.47 -2.03 16.38
C ARG A 81 0.27 -2.95 16.29
N LYS A 82 0.40 -4.16 16.87
CA LYS A 82 -0.65 -5.18 16.86
C LYS A 82 -1.95 -4.67 17.49
N GLU A 83 -1.84 -3.84 18.52
CA GLU A 83 -2.97 -3.26 19.25
C GLU A 83 -3.79 -2.31 18.37
N GLN A 84 -3.17 -1.73 17.34
CA GLN A 84 -3.80 -0.80 16.39
C GLN A 84 -4.49 -1.52 15.23
N ARG A 85 -4.59 -2.85 15.26
CA ARG A 85 -5.15 -3.64 14.14
C ARG A 85 -6.55 -3.18 13.75
N ALA A 86 -7.43 -2.91 14.71
CA ALA A 86 -8.80 -2.48 14.43
C ALA A 86 -8.83 -1.10 13.74
N GLU A 87 -8.10 -0.13 14.30
CA GLU A 87 -7.96 1.22 13.73
C GLU A 87 -7.35 1.18 12.32
N TYR A 88 -6.34 0.35 12.12
CA TYR A 88 -5.69 0.17 10.82
C TYR A 88 -6.64 -0.34 9.74
N TYR A 89 -7.45 -1.37 10.03
CA TYR A 89 -8.43 -1.87 9.07
C TYR A 89 -9.57 -0.87 8.84
N ALA A 90 -10.04 -0.19 9.89
CA ALA A 90 -11.05 0.84 9.75
C ALA A 90 -10.58 1.98 8.83
N ALA A 91 -9.31 2.42 8.98
CA ALA A 91 -8.73 3.43 8.11
C ALA A 91 -8.62 2.98 6.64
N LEU A 92 -8.30 1.69 6.41
CA LEU A 92 -8.24 1.12 5.05
C LEU A 92 -9.62 1.03 4.40
N ASP A 93 -10.68 0.76 5.16
CA ASP A 93 -12.05 0.67 4.65
C ASP A 93 -12.61 2.05 4.27
N THR A 94 -12.11 3.14 4.87
CA THR A 94 -12.57 4.52 4.62
C THR A 94 -11.75 5.30 3.58
N ALA A 95 -10.64 4.73 3.10
CA ALA A 95 -9.70 5.36 2.19
C ALA A 95 -10.08 5.12 0.72
#